data_AF-A0A817J5K6-F1
#
_entry.id   AF-A0A817J5K6-F1
#
_cell.length_a   1.000
_cell.length_b   1.000
_cell.length_c   1.000
_cell.angle_alpha   90.00
_cell.angle_beta   90.00
_cell.angle_gamma   90.00
#
_symmetry.space_group_name_H-M   'P 1'
#
loop_
_entity.id
_entity.type
_entity.pdbx_description
1 polymer ?
#
loop_
_entity_poly.entity_id
_entity_poly.type
_entity_poly.pdbx_seq_one_letter_code
_entity_poly.pdbx_strand_id
1 'polypeptide(L)'
;MSIIRHKDGHPNVRFFESIETLNQFDTIRKALQKKELKKIFGDDQHHLTKDSIAQLVIQLLHFQEDHLGKQSNGSAPLIRIPMECFLDFRGSGALYTIILSCYEYKNNNNR
;
A
#
# COMPACT_ATOMS: atom_id res chain seq x y z
N MET A 1 25.19 4.75 -4.99
CA MET A 1 24.51 3.77 -4.12
C MET A 1 23.31 3.24 -4.88
N SER A 2 23.48 2.16 -5.64
CA SER A 2 22.42 1.62 -6.49
C SER A 2 21.39 0.91 -5.62
N ILE A 3 20.14 1.40 -5.62
CA ILE A 3 19.04 0.75 -4.92
C ILE A 3 18.63 -0.45 -5.78
N ILE A 4 19.21 -1.61 -5.49
CA ILE A 4 18.98 -2.84 -6.24
C ILE A 4 17.62 -3.41 -5.82
N ARG A 5 16.75 -3.63 -6.82
CA ARG A 5 15.50 -4.39 -6.69
C ARG A 5 15.83 -5.82 -6.31
N HIS A 6 15.82 -6.15 -5.02
CA HIS A 6 15.96 -7.54 -4.58
C HIS A 6 14.67 -8.31 -4.83
N LYS A 7 14.81 -9.39 -5.62
CA LYS A 7 13.81 -10.42 -5.93
C LYS A 7 13.58 -11.40 -4.77
N ASP A 8 14.18 -11.13 -3.61
CA ASP A 8 13.98 -11.88 -2.38
C ASP A 8 12.72 -11.35 -1.71
N GLY A 9 11.68 -12.18 -1.66
CA GLY A 9 10.34 -11.88 -1.16
C GLY A 9 10.26 -11.62 0.35
N HIS A 10 11.20 -10.84 0.88
CA HIS A 10 11.15 -10.19 2.17
C HIS A 10 10.76 -8.71 1.98
N PRO A 11 9.98 -8.13 2.91
CA PRO A 11 9.51 -6.75 2.81
C PRO A 11 10.73 -5.84 2.75
N ASN A 12 11.01 -5.28 1.57
CA ASN A 12 12.03 -4.26 1.39
C ASN A 12 11.50 -2.93 1.96
N VAL A 13 11.29 -2.87 3.28
CA VAL A 13 10.78 -1.68 3.99
C VAL A 13 11.62 -0.46 3.63
N ARG A 14 12.95 -0.63 3.58
CA ARG A 14 13.90 0.41 3.16
C ARG A 14 13.68 0.93 1.73
N PHE A 15 13.11 0.12 0.84
CA PHE A 15 12.73 0.57 -0.50
C PHE A 15 11.53 1.50 -0.43
N PHE A 16 10.52 1.20 0.40
CA PHE A 16 9.33 2.03 0.56
C PHE A 16 9.59 3.31 1.36
N GLU A 17 10.64 3.33 2.19
CA GLU A 17 11.11 4.54 2.89
C GLU A 17 12.07 5.42 2.05
N SER A 18 12.52 4.94 0.89
CA SER A 18 13.39 5.73 0.01
C SER A 18 12.66 6.93 -0.55
N ILE A 19 13.33 8.08 -0.58
CA ILE A 19 12.81 9.35 -1.12
C ILE A 19 12.31 9.19 -2.57
N GLU A 20 12.99 8.37 -3.36
CA GLU A 20 12.62 8.09 -4.75
C GLU A 20 11.26 7.39 -4.84
N THR A 21 11.01 6.41 -3.98
CA THR A 21 9.73 5.68 -3.88
C THR A 21 8.64 6.56 -3.26
N LEU A 22 8.96 7.36 -2.24
CA LEU A 22 8.04 8.35 -1.66
C LEU A 22 7.53 9.37 -2.69
N ASN A 23 8.37 9.73 -3.67
CA ASN A 23 7.93 10.58 -4.78
C ASN A 23 6.95 9.86 -5.71
N GLN A 24 7.09 8.55 -5.91
CA GLN A 24 6.13 7.74 -6.67
C GLN A 24 4.78 7.65 -5.93
N PHE A 25 4.80 7.53 -4.60
CA PHE A 25 3.59 7.58 -3.77
C PHE A 25 2.81 8.90 -3.89
N ASP A 26 3.46 10.02 -4.20
CA ASP A 26 2.76 11.30 -4.44
C ASP A 26 1.85 11.24 -5.67
N THR A 27 2.18 10.41 -6.67
CA THR A 27 1.32 10.18 -7.85
C THR A 27 0.03 9.49 -7.46
N ILE A 28 0.12 8.44 -6.63
CA ILE A 28 -1.04 7.74 -6.07
C ILE A 28 -1.86 8.70 -5.20
N ARG A 29 -1.19 9.46 -4.32
CA ARG A 29 -1.83 10.46 -3.44
C ARG A 29 -2.67 11.44 -4.24
N LYS A 30 -2.11 12.02 -5.29
CA LYS A 30 -2.83 12.98 -6.18
C LYS A 30 -4.02 12.33 -6.88
N ALA A 31 -3.89 11.08 -7.33
CA ALA A 31 -4.99 10.35 -7.97
C ALA A 31 -6.13 10.08 -6.98
N LEU A 32 -5.77 9.63 -5.77
CA LEU A 32 -6.65 9.38 -4.64
C LEU A 32 -7.43 10.64 -4.21
N GLN A 33 -6.73 11.79 -4.11
CA GLN A 33 -7.34 13.09 -3.78
C GLN A 33 -8.32 13.59 -4.85
N LYS A 34 -8.13 13.25 -6.13
CA LYS A 34 -8.95 13.78 -7.22
C LYS A 34 -10.28 13.06 -7.42
N LYS A 35 -10.34 11.73 -7.25
CA LYS A 35 -11.48 10.92 -7.73
C LYS A 35 -12.40 10.39 -6.64
N GLU A 36 -11.86 9.73 -5.62
CA GLU A 36 -12.69 8.90 -4.73
C GLU A 36 -12.70 9.41 -3.28
N LEU A 37 -11.59 9.90 -2.74
CA LEU A 37 -11.53 10.28 -1.31
C LEU A 37 -12.29 11.55 -0.95
N LYS A 38 -12.54 12.44 -1.89
CA LYS A 38 -13.42 13.61 -1.66
C LYS A 38 -14.86 13.17 -1.34
N LYS A 39 -15.30 12.01 -1.84
CA LYS A 39 -16.59 11.40 -1.47
C LYS A 39 -16.54 10.71 -0.11
N ILE A 40 -15.36 10.23 0.29
CA ILE A 40 -15.15 9.40 1.49
C ILE A 40 -14.92 10.27 2.73
N PHE A 41 -14.05 11.27 2.66
CA PHE A 41 -13.63 12.13 3.79
C PHE A 41 -14.14 13.58 3.72
N GLY A 42 -14.79 13.98 2.63
CA GLY A 42 -15.21 15.37 2.45
C GLY A 42 -14.01 16.33 2.36
N ASP A 43 -13.99 17.36 3.21
CA ASP A 43 -12.91 18.38 3.27
C ASP A 43 -11.73 17.95 4.17
N ASP A 44 -11.88 16.85 4.93
CA ASP A 44 -10.89 16.33 5.88
C ASP A 44 -9.75 15.55 5.17
N GLN A 45 -9.26 16.13 4.08
CA GLN A 45 -8.25 15.55 3.20
C GLN A 45 -6.82 15.70 3.74
N HIS A 46 -6.68 16.36 4.90
CA HIS A 46 -5.40 16.72 5.51
C HIS A 46 -4.60 15.52 6.02
N HIS A 47 -5.24 14.38 6.24
CA HIS A 47 -4.60 13.18 6.77
C HIS A 47 -3.90 12.30 5.73
N LEU A 48 -4.01 12.59 4.42
CA LEU A 48 -3.41 11.77 3.37
C LEU A 48 -2.08 12.34 2.87
N THR A 49 -1.00 12.03 3.60
CA THR A 49 0.38 12.28 3.18
C THR A 49 0.99 11.08 2.47
N LYS A 50 1.97 11.33 1.60
CA LYS A 50 2.76 10.28 0.93
C LYS A 50 3.40 9.32 1.94
N ASP A 51 3.79 9.85 3.10
CA ASP A 51 4.34 9.10 4.23
C ASP A 51 3.29 8.17 4.86
N SER A 52 2.07 8.66 5.08
CA SER A 52 0.98 7.82 5.62
C SER A 52 0.63 6.68 4.66
N ILE A 53 0.62 6.93 3.36
CA ILE A 53 0.39 5.88 2.35
C ILE A 53 1.53 4.85 2.36
N ALA A 54 2.79 5.30 2.40
CA ALA A 54 3.94 4.40 2.46
C ALA A 54 3.92 3.53 3.73
N GLN A 55 3.60 4.10 4.88
CA GLN A 55 3.46 3.38 6.14
C GLN A 55 2.33 2.33 6.08
N LEU A 56 1.18 2.65 5.49
CA LEU A 56 0.09 1.68 5.30
C LEU A 56 0.55 0.48 4.45
N VAL A 57 1.30 0.73 3.37
CA VAL A 57 1.83 -0.33 2.50
C VAL A 57 2.83 -1.21 3.23
N ILE A 58 3.73 -0.61 4.03
CA ILE A 58 4.68 -1.34 4.87
C ILE A 58 3.93 -2.24 5.87
N GLN A 59 2.89 -1.71 6.53
CA GLN A 59 2.07 -2.48 7.46
C GLN A 59 1.34 -3.65 6.76
N LEU A 60 0.79 -3.44 5.56
CA LEU A 60 0.17 -4.51 4.77
C LEU A 60 1.18 -5.60 4.39
N LEU A 61 2.40 -5.21 4.01
CA LEU A 61 3.46 -6.16 3.71
C LEU A 61 3.86 -6.97 4.94
N HIS A 62 4.05 -6.32 6.10
CA HIS A 62 4.31 -7.02 7.36
C HIS A 62 3.17 -7.96 7.74
N PHE A 63 1.91 -7.53 7.60
CA PHE A 63 0.75 -8.38 7.86
C PHE A 63 0.73 -9.61 6.96
N GLN A 64 1.05 -9.44 5.67
CA GLN A 64 1.18 -10.56 4.73
C GLN A 64 2.32 -11.51 5.12
N GLU A 65 3.44 -11.03 5.64
CA GLU A 65 4.51 -11.90 6.12
C GLU A 65 4.15 -12.66 7.40
N ASP A 66 3.52 -11.97 8.37
CA ASP A 66 3.20 -12.52 9.68
C ASP A 66 2.04 -13.53 9.60
N HIS A 67 1.01 -13.22 8.80
CA HIS A 67 -0.22 -14.02 8.73
C HIS A 67 -0.31 -14.93 7.48
N LEU A 68 0.35 -14.58 6.37
CA LEU A 68 0.32 -15.37 5.12
C LEU A 68 1.68 -16.01 4.78
N GLY A 69 2.70 -15.82 5.64
CA GLY A 69 4.04 -16.37 5.48
C GLY A 69 4.13 -17.88 5.78
N LYS A 70 5.32 -18.44 5.54
CA LYS A 70 5.62 -19.90 5.61
C LYS A 70 5.42 -20.58 6.98
N GLN A 71 4.95 -19.85 8.00
CA GLN A 71 4.65 -20.36 9.35
C GLN A 71 3.17 -20.76 9.53
N SER A 72 2.36 -20.83 8.47
CA SER A 72 1.07 -21.50 8.55
C SER A 72 1.29 -23.02 8.61
N ASN A 73 1.47 -23.53 9.82
CA ASN A 73 1.61 -24.94 10.17
C ASN A 73 0.38 -25.79 9.77
N GLY A 74 0.14 -25.95 8.46
CA GLY A 74 -0.82 -26.93 7.92
C GLY A 74 -2.13 -26.37 7.33
N SER A 75 -2.23 -25.09 7.03
CA SER A 75 -3.40 -24.54 6.29
C SER A 75 -3.02 -24.14 4.88
N ALA A 76 -3.87 -24.49 3.92
CA ALA A 76 -3.73 -24.29 2.47
C ALA A 76 -3.08 -22.93 2.12
N PRO A 77 -2.21 -22.87 1.09
CA PRO A 77 -1.49 -21.64 0.74
C PRO A 77 -2.49 -20.52 0.48
N LEU A 78 -2.65 -19.62 1.46
CA LEU A 78 -3.41 -18.40 1.26
C LEU A 78 -2.67 -17.58 0.21
N ILE A 79 -3.40 -17.07 -0.77
CA ILE A 79 -2.82 -16.37 -1.91
C ILE A 79 -2.18 -15.07 -1.41
N ARG A 80 -0.85 -15.05 -1.34
CA ARG A 80 -0.05 -13.85 -1.11
C ARG A 80 -0.32 -12.86 -2.23
N ILE A 81 -0.55 -11.58 -1.89
CA ILE A 81 -0.64 -10.53 -2.90
C ILE A 81 0.73 -10.44 -3.58
N PRO A 82 0.82 -10.56 -4.91
CA PRO A 82 2.09 -10.50 -5.60
C PRO A 82 2.72 -9.11 -5.38
N MET A 83 4.03 -9.08 -5.14
CA MET A 83 4.79 -7.85 -4.92
C MET A 83 4.63 -6.84 -6.06
N GLU A 84 4.33 -7.29 -7.27
CA GLU A 84 4.03 -6.45 -8.42
C GLU A 84 2.82 -5.53 -8.17
N CYS A 85 1.84 -5.96 -7.39
CA CYS A 85 0.72 -5.11 -7.00
C CYS A 85 1.16 -3.96 -6.10
N PHE A 86 2.14 -4.19 -5.20
CA PHE A 86 2.71 -3.17 -4.32
C PHE A 86 3.75 -2.27 -5.01
N LEU A 87 4.19 -2.63 -6.21
CA LEU A 87 5.13 -1.85 -7.01
C LEU A 87 4.44 -1.11 -8.17
N ASP A 88 3.11 -1.18 -8.26
CA ASP A 88 2.34 -0.49 -9.29
C ASP A 88 1.95 0.93 -8.87
N PHE A 89 2.86 1.88 -9.07
CA PHE A 89 2.69 3.28 -8.67
C PHE A 89 1.80 4.13 -9.59
N ARG A 90 1.03 3.50 -10.48
CA ARG A 90 0.10 4.21 -11.37
C ARG A 90 -1.10 4.74 -10.59
N GLY A 91 -1.60 5.92 -10.97
CA GLY A 91 -2.81 6.54 -10.39
C GLY A 91 -4.13 5.80 -10.65
N SER A 92 -4.07 4.60 -11.21
CA SER A 92 -5.17 3.64 -11.38
C SER A 92 -4.63 2.20 -11.38
N GLY A 93 -3.48 2.00 -10.74
CA GLY A 93 -2.80 0.71 -10.66
C GLY A 93 -3.32 -0.17 -9.52
N ALA A 94 -2.73 -1.35 -9.37
CA ALA A 94 -3.08 -2.29 -8.32
C ALA A 94 -2.93 -1.68 -6.91
N LEU A 95 -1.83 -0.95 -6.67
CA LEU A 95 -1.57 -0.30 -5.38
C LEU A 95 -2.62 0.76 -5.04
N TYR A 96 -3.01 1.56 -6.03
CA TYR A 96 -4.10 2.55 -5.88
C TYR A 96 -5.39 1.87 -5.43
N THR A 97 -5.77 0.76 -6.07
CA THR A 97 -7.01 0.04 -5.76
C THR A 97 -6.97 -0.57 -4.37
N ILE A 98 -5.86 -1.20 -3.96
CA ILE A 98 -5.69 -1.76 -2.62
C ILE A 98 -5.87 -0.69 -1.56
N ILE A 99 -5.17 0.44 -1.71
CA ILE A 99 -5.24 1.56 -0.75
C ILE A 99 -6.67 2.12 -0.71
N LEU A 100 -7.27 2.35 -1.87
CA LEU A 100 -8.64 2.86 -1.97
C LEU A 100 -9.63 1.96 -1.23
N SER A 101 -9.59 0.65 -1.45
CA SER A 101 -10.48 -0.30 -0.78
C SER A 101 -10.29 -0.30 0.75
N CYS A 102 -9.05 -0.17 1.25
CA CYS A 102 -8.80 -0.02 2.68
C CYS A 102 -9.45 1.26 3.26
N TYR A 103 -9.33 2.38 2.55
CA TYR A 103 -9.93 3.65 2.98
C TYR A 103 -11.45 3.65 2.87
N GLU A 104 -12.02 3.07 1.81
CA GLU A 104 -13.47 2.89 1.65
C GLU A 104 -14.05 2.03 2.77
N TYR A 105 -13.40 0.90 3.07
CA TYR A 105 -13.83 0.01 4.14
C TYR A 105 -13.77 0.72 5.49
N LYS A 106 -12.66 1.41 5.81
CA LYS A 106 -12.53 2.17 7.05
C LYS A 106 -13.63 3.22 7.19
N ASN A 107 -13.97 3.94 6.13
CA ASN A 107 -15.04 4.93 6.17
C ASN A 107 -16.42 4.30 6.33
N ASN A 108 -16.70 3.19 5.65
CA ASN A 108 -17.99 2.51 5.71
C ASN A 108 -18.22 1.86 7.09
N ASN A 109 -17.17 1.35 7.72
CA ASN A 109 -17.22 0.69 9.03
C ASN A 109 -17.09 1.66 10.22
N ASN A 110 -16.78 2.95 9.96
CA ASN A 110 -16.68 4.01 10.98
C ASN A 110 -17.89 4.96 10.95
N ARG A 111 -19.01 4.50 10.36
CA ARG A 111 -20.36 5.10 10.46
C ARG A 111 -21.20 4.27 11.42
#